data_AF-A0A838FKL3-F1
#
_entry.id   AF-A0A838FKL3-F1
#
_cell.length_a   1.000
_cell.length_b   1.000
_cell.length_c   1.000
_cell.angle_alpha   90.00
_cell.angle_beta   90.00
_cell.angle_gamma   90.00
#
_symmetry.space_group_name_H-M   'P 1'
#
loop_
_entity.id
_entity.type
_entity.pdbx_description
1 polymer ?
#
loop_
_entity_poly.entity_id
_entity_poly.type
_entity_poly.pdbx_seq_one_letter_code
_entity_poly.pdbx_strand_id
1 'polypeptide(L)'
;MSQVWRDLLFAHWRVPAEQLHRVVPPQLTVDTFEGAGWIGVVPFMIRGARLPLTPPTPWLSDFPELNVRTYVTVNGRPGVYFLSLDAASSLAVFAARRTYRLPYFRATMSTVRQGDEVSYSSERRTRGGEAAGFRARYRPRGPVFTA
;
A
#
# COMPACT_ATOMS: atom_id res chain seq x y z
N MET A 1 5.21 -10.57 -15.09
CA MET A 1 4.17 -9.60 -14.66
C MET A 1 4.66 -8.22 -15.04
N SER A 2 3.84 -7.38 -15.67
CA SER A 2 4.16 -5.95 -15.82
C SER A 2 3.07 -5.17 -15.11
N GLN A 3 3.46 -4.38 -14.12
CA GLN A 3 2.63 -3.35 -13.54
C GLN A 3 3.47 -2.08 -13.46
N VAL A 4 2.84 -0.94 -13.68
CA VAL A 4 3.47 0.37 -13.48
C VAL A 4 2.76 1.05 -12.33
N TRP A 5 3.53 1.56 -11.38
CA TRP A 5 3.01 2.37 -10.29
C TRP A 5 3.06 3.83 -10.71
N ARG A 6 1.92 4.52 -10.61
CA ARG A 6 1.79 5.95 -10.94
C ARG A 6 1.25 6.71 -9.74
N ASP A 7 1.53 8.02 -9.76
CA ASP A 7 0.98 8.98 -8.79
C ASP A 7 1.24 8.51 -7.35
N LEU A 8 2.51 8.21 -7.04
CA LEU A 8 2.90 7.54 -5.81
C LEU A 8 3.28 8.55 -4.72
N LEU A 9 2.76 8.35 -3.51
CA LEU A 9 3.16 9.11 -2.32
C LEU A 9 3.84 8.17 -1.32
N PHE A 10 5.01 8.57 -0.84
CA PHE A 10 5.60 8.00 0.37
C PHE A 10 5.36 8.94 1.54
N ALA A 11 4.46 8.56 2.45
CA ALA A 11 4.22 9.30 3.68
C ALA A 11 4.55 8.43 4.89
N HIS A 12 5.29 8.99 5.85
CA HIS A 12 5.85 8.26 6.97
C HIS A 12 5.54 8.96 8.29
N TRP A 13 5.15 8.17 9.29
CA TRP A 13 4.90 8.64 10.65
C TRP A 13 5.79 7.87 11.63
N ARG A 14 6.49 8.63 12.47
CA ARG A 14 7.28 8.10 13.59
C ARG A 14 6.32 7.59 14.67
N VAL A 15 6.57 6.38 15.17
CA VAL A 15 5.80 5.76 16.25
C VAL A 15 6.73 5.07 17.25
N PRO A 16 6.33 4.91 18.53
CA PRO A 16 7.08 4.08 19.47
C PRO A 16 7.21 2.65 18.93
N ALA A 17 8.42 2.07 18.96
CA ALA A 17 8.67 0.73 18.43
C ALA A 17 7.84 -0.34 19.18
N GLU A 18 7.57 -0.10 20.46
CA GLU A 18 6.76 -0.93 21.34
C GLU A 18 5.32 -1.08 20.83
N GLN A 19 4.78 -0.09 20.13
CA GLN A 19 3.45 -0.18 19.52
C GLN A 19 3.48 -1.12 18.31
N LEU A 20 4.55 -1.09 17.52
CA LEU A 20 4.71 -1.97 16.36
C LEU A 20 4.90 -3.43 16.78
N HIS A 21 5.65 -3.68 17.86
CA HIS A 21 5.83 -5.03 18.40
C HIS A 21 4.51 -5.74 18.77
N ARG A 22 3.43 -4.99 19.04
CA ARG A 22 2.11 -5.56 19.35
C ARG A 22 1.34 -6.04 18.12
N VAL A 23 1.68 -5.52 16.94
CA VAL A 23 0.97 -5.77 15.67
C VAL A 23 1.83 -6.49 14.63
N VAL A 24 3.14 -6.57 14.86
CA VAL A 24 4.09 -7.32 14.06
C VAL A 24 4.33 -8.70 14.71
N PRO A 25 4.37 -9.80 13.94
CA PRO A 25 4.69 -11.11 14.47
C PRO A 25 6.02 -11.12 15.24
N PRO A 26 6.11 -11.77 16.41
CA PRO A 26 7.29 -11.72 17.27
C PRO A 26 8.55 -12.33 16.63
N GLN A 27 8.39 -13.13 15.56
CA GLN A 27 9.49 -13.68 14.78
C GLN A 27 10.20 -12.64 13.90
N LEU A 28 9.59 -11.46 13.71
CA LEU A 28 10.13 -10.36 12.93
C LEU A 28 10.63 -9.27 13.88
N THR A 29 11.88 -8.88 13.73
CA THR A 29 12.44 -7.75 14.48
C THR A 29 11.97 -6.46 13.84
N VAL A 30 11.30 -5.58 14.60
CA VAL A 30 10.93 -4.24 14.12
C VAL A 30 12.22 -3.46 13.85
N ASP A 31 12.33 -2.92 12.63
CA ASP A 31 13.46 -2.08 12.25
C ASP A 31 13.21 -0.64 12.73
N THR A 32 14.25 -0.02 13.26
CA THR A 32 14.16 1.31 13.85
C THR A 32 15.13 2.26 13.17
N PHE A 33 14.67 3.48 12.93
CA PHE A 33 15.49 4.55 12.41
C PHE A 33 15.41 5.73 13.38
N GLU A 34 16.58 6.26 13.76
CA GLU A 34 16.73 7.27 14.81
C GLU A 34 16.06 6.86 16.14
N GLY A 35 16.14 5.57 16.50
CA GLY A 35 15.61 5.04 17.75
C GLY A 35 14.07 4.94 17.79
N ALA A 36 13.38 5.06 16.67
CA ALA A 36 11.93 4.88 16.60
C ALA A 36 11.50 3.95 15.47
N GLY A 37 10.31 3.39 15.63
CA GLY A 37 9.60 2.69 14.58
C GLY A 37 8.93 3.66 13.61
N TRP A 38 8.60 3.15 12.42
CA TRP A 38 7.99 3.94 11.36
C TRP A 38 6.84 3.20 10.71
N ILE A 39 5.74 3.92 10.48
CA ILE A 39 4.62 3.47 9.65
C ILE A 39 4.68 4.25 8.34
N GLY A 40 4.73 3.51 7.23
CA GLY A 40 4.56 4.05 5.88
C GLY A 40 3.13 3.86 5.40
N VAL A 41 2.50 4.95 4.96
CA VAL A 41 1.24 4.93 4.21
C VAL A 41 1.54 5.33 2.78
N VAL A 42 1.37 4.38 1.86
CA VAL A 42 1.78 4.52 0.47
C VAL A 42 0.57 4.34 -0.44
N PRO A 43 -0.16 5.41 -0.79
CA PRO A 43 -1.18 5.37 -1.83
C PRO A 43 -0.51 5.44 -3.21
N PHE A 44 -1.02 4.67 -4.15
CA PHE A 44 -0.58 4.71 -5.55
C PHE A 44 -1.65 4.14 -6.48
N MET A 45 -1.48 4.40 -7.77
CA MET A 45 -2.26 3.82 -8.84
C MET A 45 -1.47 2.70 -9.51
N ILE A 46 -2.01 1.49 -9.49
CA ILE A 46 -1.52 0.40 -10.33
C ILE A 46 -2.09 0.61 -11.74
N ARG A 47 -1.21 0.53 -12.76
CA ARG A 47 -1.58 0.53 -14.17
C ARG A 47 -1.07 -0.71 -14.89
N GLY A 48 -1.90 -1.26 -15.77
CA GLY A 48 -1.54 -2.34 -16.67
C GLY A 48 -1.32 -3.69 -16.00
N ALA A 49 -1.89 -3.93 -14.81
CA ALA A 49 -1.83 -5.24 -14.16
C ALA A 49 -2.43 -6.32 -15.08
N ARG A 50 -1.65 -7.38 -15.34
CA ARG A 50 -2.05 -8.48 -16.21
C ARG A 50 -1.64 -9.82 -15.60
N LEU A 51 -2.56 -10.78 -15.66
CA LEU A 51 -2.22 -12.18 -15.47
C LEU A 51 -1.39 -12.66 -16.68
N PRO A 52 -0.44 -13.59 -16.48
CA PRO A 52 0.27 -14.21 -17.60
C PRO A 52 -0.74 -14.80 -18.59
N LEU A 53 -0.53 -14.59 -19.90
CA LEU A 53 -1.31 -15.17 -21.01
C LEU A 53 -2.76 -14.67 -21.16
N THR A 54 -3.17 -13.59 -20.49
CA THR A 54 -4.51 -13.00 -20.66
C THR A 54 -4.45 -11.60 -21.29
N PRO A 55 -5.42 -11.22 -22.16
CA PRO A 55 -5.52 -9.84 -22.62
C PRO A 55 -5.77 -8.89 -21.43
N PRO A 56 -5.36 -7.60 -21.53
CA PRO A 56 -5.62 -6.62 -20.48
C PRO A 56 -7.12 -6.39 -20.33
N THR A 57 -7.70 -6.80 -19.20
CA THR A 57 -9.10 -6.51 -18.90
C THR A 57 -9.17 -5.11 -18.28
N PRO A 58 -9.82 -4.11 -18.92
CA PRO A 58 -9.73 -2.70 -18.53
C PRO A 58 -10.08 -2.41 -17.06
N TRP A 59 -11.00 -3.20 -16.49
CA TRP A 59 -11.48 -3.07 -15.12
C TRP A 59 -10.62 -3.79 -14.07
N LEU A 60 -9.65 -4.59 -14.50
CA LEU A 60 -8.77 -5.39 -13.65
C LEU A 60 -7.31 -4.96 -13.73
N SER A 61 -6.96 -4.19 -14.76
CA SER A 61 -5.60 -3.74 -15.01
C SER A 61 -5.22 -2.46 -14.28
N ASP A 62 -6.20 -1.58 -14.01
CA ASP A 62 -5.95 -0.25 -13.46
C ASP A 62 -6.78 -0.06 -12.18
N PHE A 63 -6.13 0.08 -11.02
CA PHE A 63 -6.82 0.33 -9.77
C PHE A 63 -5.92 1.03 -8.73
N PRO A 64 -6.50 1.85 -7.83
CA PRO A 64 -5.77 2.39 -6.69
C PRO A 64 -5.50 1.31 -5.65
N GLU A 65 -4.32 1.41 -5.03
CA GLU A 65 -3.90 0.58 -3.91
C GLU A 65 -3.29 1.46 -2.81
N LEU A 66 -3.51 1.07 -1.55
CA LEU A 66 -2.98 1.73 -0.36
C LEU A 66 -2.24 0.72 0.49
N ASN A 67 -0.94 0.92 0.66
CA ASN A 67 -0.11 0.07 1.49
C ASN A 67 0.14 0.76 2.83
N VAL A 68 -0.33 0.14 3.91
CA VAL A 68 0.05 0.50 5.27
C VAL A 68 1.06 -0.53 5.74
N ARG A 69 2.30 -0.09 5.97
CA ARG A 69 3.42 -0.98 6.23
C ARG A 69 4.34 -0.43 7.31
N THR A 70 5.10 -1.33 7.91
CA THR A 70 6.22 -0.99 8.77
C THR A 70 7.48 -1.71 8.31
N TYR A 71 8.60 -1.43 8.96
CA TYR A 71 9.91 -1.92 8.60
C TYR A 71 10.35 -2.99 9.58
N VAL A 72 10.91 -4.07 9.04
CA VAL A 72 11.34 -5.23 9.83
C VAL A 72 12.66 -5.76 9.28
N THR A 73 13.38 -6.49 10.12
CA THR A 73 14.59 -7.19 9.76
C THR A 73 14.46 -8.68 10.09
N VAL A 74 14.95 -9.54 9.19
CA VAL A 74 15.02 -10.99 9.40
C VAL A 74 16.43 -11.47 9.06
N ASN A 75 17.15 -12.02 10.02
CA ASN A 75 18.53 -12.50 9.85
C ASN A 75 19.45 -11.44 9.20
N GLY A 76 19.33 -10.18 9.65
CA GLY A 76 20.10 -9.05 9.12
C GLY A 76 19.66 -8.55 7.75
N ARG A 77 18.57 -9.08 7.17
CA ARG A 77 18.03 -8.62 5.88
C ARG A 77 16.84 -7.67 6.12
N PRO A 78 16.88 -6.44 5.58
CA PRO A 78 15.78 -5.49 5.72
C PRO A 78 14.58 -5.93 4.89
N GLY A 79 13.39 -5.60 5.37
CA GLY A 79 12.13 -5.92 4.73
C GLY A 79 11.02 -4.97 5.16
N VAL A 80 9.86 -5.12 4.52
CA VAL A 80 8.63 -4.43 4.91
C VAL A 80 7.60 -5.46 5.38
N TYR A 81 6.89 -5.11 6.43
CA TYR A 81 5.74 -5.87 6.91
C TYR A 81 4.47 -5.08 6.61
N PHE A 82 3.53 -5.70 5.90
CA PHE A 82 2.25 -5.06 5.56
C PHE A 82 1.27 -5.22 6.72
N LEU A 83 0.90 -4.10 7.35
CA LEU A 83 -0.15 -4.03 8.37
C LEU A 83 -1.52 -4.13 7.70
N SER A 84 -1.71 -3.44 6.59
CA SER A 84 -2.90 -3.59 5.73
C SER A 84 -2.60 -3.20 4.29
N LEU A 85 -3.27 -3.88 3.37
CA LEU A 85 -3.25 -3.57 1.94
C LEU A 85 -4.68 -3.30 1.49
N ASP A 86 -5.05 -2.05 1.25
CA ASP A 86 -6.37 -1.73 0.72
C ASP A 86 -6.30 -1.64 -0.80
N ALA A 87 -7.22 -2.31 -1.49
CA ALA A 87 -7.31 -2.24 -2.94
C ALA A 87 -8.78 -2.14 -3.40
N ALA A 88 -9.01 -1.40 -4.49
CA ALA A 88 -10.33 -1.24 -5.08
C ALA A 88 -10.80 -2.49 -5.85
N SER A 89 -9.87 -3.28 -6.39
CA SER A 89 -10.18 -4.46 -7.20
C SER A 89 -10.53 -5.67 -6.33
N SER A 90 -11.83 -6.04 -6.30
CA SER A 90 -12.32 -7.21 -5.57
C SER A 90 -11.71 -8.52 -6.05
N LEU A 91 -11.38 -8.64 -7.34
CA LEU A 91 -10.77 -9.85 -7.91
C LEU A 91 -9.27 -9.93 -7.60
N ALA A 92 -8.55 -8.80 -7.61
CA ALA A 92 -7.15 -8.75 -7.18
C ALA A 92 -7.02 -9.09 -5.69
N VAL A 93 -7.91 -8.52 -4.86
CA VAL A 93 -8.02 -8.85 -3.42
C VAL A 93 -8.33 -10.34 -3.23
N PHE A 94 -9.27 -10.90 -4.00
CA PHE A 94 -9.65 -12.31 -3.91
C PHE A 94 -8.49 -13.25 -4.33
N ALA A 95 -7.81 -12.95 -5.44
CA ALA A 95 -6.67 -13.71 -5.91
C ALA A 95 -5.50 -13.64 -4.91
N ALA A 96 -5.13 -12.43 -4.46
CA ALA A 96 -4.01 -12.22 -3.55
C ALA A 96 -4.23 -12.83 -2.15
N ARG A 97 -5.47 -12.76 -1.61
CA ARG A 97 -5.82 -13.44 -0.36
C ARG A 97 -5.67 -14.96 -0.46
N ARG A 98 -6.02 -15.55 -1.62
CA ARG A 98 -5.99 -16.99 -1.83
C ARG A 98 -4.58 -17.54 -2.08
N THR A 99 -3.66 -16.72 -2.59
CA THR A 99 -2.30 -17.16 -2.96
C THR A 99 -1.18 -16.66 -2.05
N TYR A 100 -1.26 -15.44 -1.50
CA TYR A 100 -0.13 -14.80 -0.80
C TYR A 100 -0.30 -14.64 0.71
N ARG A 101 -1.45 -15.03 1.30
CA ARG A 101 -1.77 -14.86 2.75
C ARG A 101 -1.56 -13.42 3.27
N LEU A 102 -1.60 -12.43 2.37
CA LEU A 102 -1.40 -11.02 2.71
C LEU A 102 -2.71 -10.38 3.20
N PRO A 103 -2.64 -9.38 4.11
CA PRO A 103 -3.81 -8.72 4.68
C PRO A 103 -4.44 -7.73 3.69
N TYR A 104 -4.93 -8.25 2.57
CA TYR A 104 -5.66 -7.47 1.57
C TYR A 104 -7.09 -7.22 2.02
N PHE A 105 -7.50 -5.97 2.03
CA PHE A 105 -8.86 -5.53 2.30
C PHE A 105 -9.44 -4.85 1.08
N ARG A 106 -10.73 -5.09 0.83
CA ARG A 106 -11.46 -4.36 -0.19
C ARG A 106 -11.83 -2.98 0.36
N ALA A 107 -11.51 -1.94 -0.39
CA ALA A 107 -11.89 -0.56 -0.07
C ALA A 107 -12.58 0.13 -1.25
N THR A 108 -13.44 1.10 -0.95
CA THR A 108 -13.94 2.06 -1.93
C THR A 108 -12.92 3.17 -2.05
N MET A 109 -12.36 3.36 -3.24
CA MET A 109 -11.23 4.25 -3.44
C MET A 109 -11.44 5.14 -4.66
N SER A 110 -10.92 6.36 -4.61
CA SER A 110 -10.93 7.30 -5.72
C SER A 110 -9.57 7.96 -5.84
N THR A 111 -9.16 8.22 -7.09
CA THR A 111 -7.96 8.98 -7.39
C THR A 111 -8.26 9.91 -8.54
N VAL A 112 -8.10 11.22 -8.31
CA VAL A 112 -8.32 12.27 -9.30
C VAL A 112 -7.03 13.06 -9.42
N ARG A 113 -6.49 13.14 -10.64
CA ARG A 113 -5.33 13.97 -10.95
C ARG A 113 -5.76 15.21 -11.71
N GLN A 114 -5.34 16.38 -11.23
CA GLN A 114 -5.54 17.67 -11.89
C GLN A 114 -4.19 18.38 -12.01
N GLY A 115 -3.65 18.41 -13.22
CA GLY A 115 -2.26 18.83 -13.43
C GLY A 115 -1.30 17.92 -12.67
N ASP A 116 -0.57 18.49 -11.71
CA ASP A 116 0.38 17.77 -10.85
C ASP A 116 -0.18 17.45 -9.45
N GLU A 117 -1.39 17.88 -9.14
CA GLU A 117 -2.05 17.53 -7.88
C GLU A 117 -2.81 16.22 -8.04
N VAL A 118 -2.67 15.35 -7.03
CA VAL A 118 -3.38 14.09 -6.90
C VAL A 118 -4.23 14.15 -5.65
N SER A 119 -5.54 14.02 -5.83
CA SER A 119 -6.52 13.82 -4.76
C SER A 119 -6.82 12.33 -4.65
N TYR A 120 -6.58 11.77 -3.47
CA TYR A 120 -6.72 10.34 -3.19
C TYR A 120 -7.64 10.11 -2.00
N SER A 121 -8.55 9.13 -2.13
CA SER A 121 -9.36 8.64 -1.02
C SER A 121 -9.43 7.11 -1.02
N SER A 122 -9.44 6.55 0.19
CA SER A 122 -9.70 5.14 0.46
C SER A 122 -10.63 5.04 1.66
N GLU A 123 -11.72 4.29 1.52
CA GLU A 123 -12.66 3.98 2.59
C GLU A 123 -12.90 2.47 2.64
N ARG A 124 -12.44 1.84 3.72
CA ARG A 124 -12.69 0.43 3.99
C ARG A 124 -14.01 0.29 4.77
N ARG A 125 -15.07 -0.10 4.06
CA ARG A 125 -16.40 -0.38 4.63
C ARG A 125 -16.49 -1.87 4.99
N THR A 126 -16.96 -2.15 6.20
CA THR A 126 -16.92 -3.44 6.89
C THR A 126 -17.51 -4.62 6.10
N ARG A 127 -16.64 -5.45 5.50
CA ARG A 127 -16.83 -6.90 5.30
C ARG A 127 -15.47 -7.58 5.48
N GLY A 128 -15.13 -7.93 6.74
CA GLY A 128 -13.95 -8.73 7.08
C GLY A 128 -12.69 -7.98 7.56
N GLY A 129 -12.84 -6.80 8.19
CA GLY A 129 -11.77 -6.03 8.83
C GLY A 129 -12.31 -4.75 9.50
N GLU A 130 -11.49 -4.09 10.34
CA GLU A 130 -11.86 -2.82 10.99
C GLU A 130 -12.06 -1.70 9.97
N ALA A 131 -13.06 -0.84 10.18
CA ALA A 131 -13.29 0.32 9.34
C ALA A 131 -12.08 1.26 9.40
N ALA A 132 -11.63 1.73 8.23
CA ALA A 132 -10.53 2.68 8.13
C ALA A 132 -10.74 3.59 6.93
N GLY A 133 -10.20 4.82 7.03
CA GLY A 133 -10.25 5.80 5.97
C GLY A 133 -8.92 6.52 5.83
N PHE A 134 -8.55 6.81 4.59
CA PHE A 134 -7.39 7.62 4.25
C PHE A 134 -7.78 8.63 3.17
N ARG A 135 -7.41 9.90 3.37
CA ARG A 135 -7.60 10.97 2.39
C ARG A 135 -6.35 11.81 2.33
N ALA A 136 -5.88 12.09 1.12
CA ALA A 136 -4.71 12.91 0.90
C ALA A 136 -4.86 13.76 -0.37
N ARG A 137 -4.22 14.93 -0.35
CA ARG A 137 -3.89 15.69 -1.55
C ARG A 137 -2.40 15.90 -1.55
N TYR A 138 -1.74 15.54 -2.65
CA TYR A 138 -0.29 15.64 -2.77
C TYR A 138 0.10 16.01 -4.19
N ARG A 139 1.27 16.62 -4.30
CA ARG A 139 1.92 16.97 -5.56
C ARG A 139 3.43 16.86 -5.41
N PRO A 140 4.19 16.63 -6.49
CA PRO A 140 5.63 16.73 -6.46
C PRO A 140 6.09 18.12 -5.95
N ARG A 141 7.13 18.14 -5.12
CA ARG A 141 7.78 19.38 -4.66
C ARG A 141 9.14 19.65 -5.31
N GLY A 142 9.67 18.71 -6.08
CA GLY A 142 10.99 18.79 -6.71
C GLY A 142 10.96 18.43 -8.20
N PRO A 143 12.11 18.58 -8.89
CA PRO A 143 12.23 18.17 -10.28
C PRO A 143 11.98 16.66 -10.42
N VAL A 144 11.61 16.25 -11.64
CA VAL A 144 11.50 14.83 -11.96
C VAL A 144 12.87 14.18 -11.79
N PHE A 145 12.93 13.13 -10.96
CA PHE A 145 14.09 12.28 -10.83
C PHE A 145 13.97 11.11 -11.79
N THR A 146 15.00 10.91 -12.64
CA THR A 146 15.12 9.75 -13.53
C THR A 146 16.30 8.92 -13.03
N ALA A 147 16.00 7.72 -12.53
CA ALA A 147 16.99 6.75 -12.05
C ALA A 147 17.58 5.93 -13.20
#